data_AF-A0A2D4KU70-F1
#
_entry.id   AF-A0A2D4KU70-F1
#
_cell.length_a   1.000
_cell.length_b   1.000
_cell.length_c   1.000
_cell.angle_alpha   90.00
_cell.angle_beta   90.00
_cell.angle_gamma   90.00
#
_symmetry.space_group_name_H-M   'P 1'
#
loop_
_entity.id
_entity.type
_entity.pdbx_description
1 polymer ?
#
loop_
_entity_poly.entity_id
_entity_poly.type
_entity_poly.pdbx_seq_one_letter_code
_entity_poly.pdbx_strand_id
1 'polypeptide(L)'
;MAITASLVGVFLLVCGVPFVNARLYKVGGGFLMAAGCLFALLIFMFVVWKELAADLRKYVLLERSERCPDDTPLTIYYGWSFMFATAGIPLVLLSGLLFYLVGHGILKELE
;
A
#
# COMPACT_ATOMS: atom_id res chain seq x y z
N MET A 1 -5.92 4.01 11.38
CA MET A 1 -6.98 3.61 10.44
C MET A 1 -6.52 2.51 9.47
N ALA A 2 -5.51 2.72 8.61
CA ALA A 2 -5.06 1.69 7.65
C ALA A 2 -4.63 0.37 8.31
N ILE A 3 -3.83 0.43 9.37
CA ILE A 3 -3.37 -0.75 10.13
C ILE A 3 -4.53 -1.50 10.78
N THR A 4 -5.48 -0.75 11.36
CA THR A 4 -6.69 -1.32 11.97
C THR A 4 -7.56 -2.01 10.92
N ALA A 5 -7.73 -1.38 9.75
CA ALA A 5 -8.47 -1.97 8.63
C ALA A 5 -7.80 -3.25 8.09
N SER A 6 -6.47 -3.29 8.01
CA SER A 6 -5.75 -4.50 7.61
C SER A 6 -5.89 -5.61 8.65
N LEU A 7 -5.77 -5.31 9.95
CA LEU A 7 -5.94 -6.32 11.00
C LEU A 7 -7.36 -6.90 11.00
N VAL A 8 -8.37 -6.04 10.89
CA VAL A 8 -9.79 -6.46 10.84
C VAL A 8 -10.07 -7.26 9.57
N GLY A 9 -9.58 -6.83 8.41
CA GLY A 9 -9.74 -7.55 7.15
C GLY A 9 -9.11 -8.95 7.18
N VAL A 10 -7.88 -9.06 7.69
CA VAL A 10 -7.19 -10.36 7.84
C VAL A 10 -7.93 -11.26 8.82
N PHE A 11 -8.36 -10.74 9.98
CA PHE A 11 -9.11 -11.51 10.97
C PHE A 11 -10.41 -12.05 10.37
N LEU A 12 -11.18 -11.21 9.65
CA LEU A 12 -12.41 -11.63 8.98
C LEU A 12 -12.17 -12.72 7.93
N LEU A 13 -11.06 -12.68 7.20
CA LEU A 13 -10.71 -13.74 6.25
C LEU A 13 -10.31 -15.05 6.95
N VAL A 14 -9.47 -14.98 7.99
CA VAL A 14 -9.06 -16.16 8.77
C VAL A 14 -10.27 -16.83 9.42
N CYS A 15 -11.20 -16.03 9.95
CA CYS A 15 -12.47 -16.54 10.45
C CYS A 15 -13.42 -16.99 9.32
N GLY A 16 -13.33 -16.45 8.11
CA GLY A 16 -14.16 -16.87 6.97
C GLY A 16 -13.84 -18.29 6.47
N VAL A 17 -12.59 -18.73 6.58
CA VAL A 17 -12.11 -20.05 6.13
C VAL A 17 -12.86 -21.23 6.77
N PRO A 18 -12.97 -21.33 8.12
CA PRO A 18 -13.67 -22.45 8.75
C PRO A 18 -15.20 -22.41 8.58
N PHE A 19 -15.78 -21.23 8.31
CA PHE A 19 -17.23 -21.05 8.26
C PHE A 19 -17.82 -21.01 6.82
N VAL A 20 -16.99 -21.04 5.78
CA VAL A 20 -17.38 -20.98 4.34
C VAL A 20 -18.42 -19.87 4.07
N ASN A 21 -18.37 -18.78 4.83
CA ASN A 21 -19.38 -17.75 4.75
C ASN A 21 -18.98 -16.74 3.68
N ALA A 22 -19.67 -16.78 2.54
CA ALA A 22 -19.45 -15.88 1.39
C ALA A 22 -19.45 -14.40 1.78
N ARG A 23 -20.25 -14.03 2.80
CA ARG A 23 -20.37 -12.65 3.30
C ARG A 23 -19.08 -12.19 4.00
N LEU A 24 -18.43 -13.06 4.77
CA LEU A 24 -17.16 -12.76 5.46
C LEU A 24 -16.03 -12.54 4.44
N TYR A 25 -15.98 -13.36 3.38
CA TYR A 25 -15.00 -13.19 2.29
C TYR A 25 -15.19 -11.87 1.55
N LYS A 26 -16.44 -11.51 1.21
CA LYS A 26 -16.76 -10.25 0.53
C LYS A 26 -16.39 -9.03 1.39
N VAL A 27 -16.76 -9.04 2.68
CA VAL A 27 -16.48 -7.91 3.59
C VAL A 27 -14.99 -7.83 3.92
N GLY A 28 -14.33 -8.97 4.18
CA GLY A 28 -12.89 -9.04 4.45
C GLY A 28 -12.04 -8.57 3.27
N GLY A 29 -12.38 -9.00 2.04
CA GLY A 29 -11.74 -8.52 0.81
C GLY A 29 -11.92 -7.01 0.59
N GLY A 30 -13.11 -6.48 0.89
CA GLY A 30 -13.37 -5.04 0.85
C GLY A 30 -12.53 -4.24 1.84
N PHE A 31 -12.38 -4.73 3.08
CA PHE A 31 -11.52 -4.11 4.09
C PHE A 31 -10.04 -4.11 3.67
N LEU A 32 -9.56 -5.18 3.03
CA LEU A 32 -8.20 -5.25 2.49
C LEU A 32 -7.98 -4.29 1.32
N MET A 33 -8.94 -4.16 0.40
CA MET A 33 -8.86 -3.14 -0.65
C MET A 33 -8.81 -1.73 -0.06
N ALA A 34 -9.67 -1.42 0.91
CA ALA A 34 -9.68 -0.12 1.57
C ALA A 34 -8.34 0.18 2.26
N ALA A 35 -7.77 -0.81 2.97
CA ALA A 35 -6.45 -0.69 3.59
C ALA A 35 -5.35 -0.46 2.53
N GLY A 36 -5.34 -1.23 1.44
CA GLY A 36 -4.40 -1.07 0.34
C GLY A 36 -4.46 0.33 -0.30
N CYS A 37 -5.66 0.86 -0.54
CA CYS A 37 -5.86 2.22 -1.05
C CYS A 37 -5.34 3.28 -0.07
N LEU A 38 -5.60 3.12 1.23
CA LEU A 38 -5.08 4.05 2.25
C LEU A 38 -3.55 4.03 2.30
N PHE A 39 -2.91 2.85 2.19
CA PHE A 39 -1.45 2.75 2.10
C PHE A 39 -0.89 3.38 0.82
N ALA A 40 -1.56 3.20 -0.32
CA ALA A 40 -1.20 3.86 -1.57
C ALA A 40 -1.25 5.38 -1.45
N LEU A 41 -2.33 5.93 -0.86
CA LEU A 41 -2.47 7.35 -0.60
C LEU A 41 -1.38 7.89 0.34
N LEU A 42 -1.03 7.15 1.39
CA LEU A 42 0.06 7.52 2.30
C LEU A 42 1.40 7.60 1.58
N ILE A 43 1.74 6.61 0.76
CA ILE A 43 2.99 6.62 -0.02
C ILE A 43 2.98 7.75 -1.06
N PHE A 44 1.86 7.96 -1.75
CA PHE A 44 1.73 9.04 -2.72
C PHE A 44 1.90 10.41 -2.05
N MET A 45 1.21 10.65 -0.95
CA MET A 45 1.35 11.90 -0.18
C MET A 45 2.78 12.08 0.33
N PHE A 46 3.45 11.02 0.76
CA PHE A 46 4.86 11.07 1.16
C PHE A 46 5.78 11.46 0.00
N VAL A 47 5.62 10.86 -1.19
CA VAL A 47 6.42 11.18 -2.39
C VAL A 47 6.17 12.61 -2.84
N VAL A 48 4.90 13.04 -2.88
CA VAL A 48 4.52 14.41 -3.24
C VAL A 48 5.09 15.41 -2.23
N TRP A 49 5.01 15.12 -0.93
CA TRP A 49 5.59 15.98 0.10
C TRP A 49 7.11 16.07 -0.02
N LYS A 50 7.78 14.96 -0.35
CA LYS A 50 9.23 14.94 -0.60
C LYS A 50 9.65 15.78 -1.81
N GLU A 51 8.87 15.78 -2.88
CA GLU A 51 9.17 16.59 -4.08
C GLU A 51 8.78 18.06 -3.89
N LEU A 52 7.61 18.35 -3.29
CA LEU A 52 7.03 19.71 -3.23
C LEU A 52 7.38 20.50 -1.96
N ALA A 53 7.35 19.87 -0.78
CA ALA A 53 7.54 20.59 0.49
C ALA A 53 9.00 20.63 0.92
N ALA A 54 9.74 19.55 0.66
CA ALA A 54 11.15 19.47 1.00
C ALA A 54 12.07 19.99 -0.10
N ASP A 55 11.57 20.38 -1.29
CA ASP A 55 12.32 20.78 -2.50
C ASP A 55 13.71 20.12 -2.50
N LEU A 56 13.71 18.78 -2.46
CA LEU A 56 14.93 18.00 -2.22
C LEU A 56 16.00 18.34 -3.26
N ARG A 57 15.56 18.73 -4.47
CA ARG A 57 16.43 19.24 -5.54
C ARG A 57 17.14 20.53 -5.15
N LYS A 58 16.50 21.52 -4.54
CA LYS A 58 17.19 22.71 -4.05
C LYS A 58 18.18 22.41 -2.94
N TYR A 59 17.84 21.57 -1.96
CA TYR A 59 18.78 21.23 -0.89
C TYR A 59 19.98 20.42 -1.42
N VAL A 60 19.75 19.48 -2.34
CA VAL A 60 20.83 18.73 -2.98
C VAL A 60 21.69 19.64 -3.87
N LEU A 61 21.11 20.62 -4.57
CA LEU A 61 21.87 21.62 -5.35
C LEU A 61 22.66 22.60 -4.44
N LEU A 62 22.09 23.00 -3.30
CA LEU A 62 22.77 23.87 -2.34
C LEU A 62 23.94 23.13 -1.67
N GLU A 63 23.75 21.88 -1.27
CA GLU A 63 24.79 21.05 -0.63
C GLU A 63 25.86 20.59 -1.63
N ARG A 64 25.48 20.41 -2.92
CA ARG A 64 26.42 20.20 -4.05
C ARG A 64 27.39 21.36 -4.19
N SER A 65 26.93 22.60 -4.00
CA SER A 65 27.77 23.81 -4.11
C SER A 65 28.85 23.90 -3.02
N GLU A 66 28.66 23.29 -1.86
CA GLU A 66 29.60 23.42 -0.73
C GLU A 66 30.65 22.31 -0.67
N ARG A 67 30.47 21.16 -1.35
CA ARG A 67 31.29 19.97 -1.03
C ARG A 67 31.66 19.01 -2.16
N CYS A 68 31.15 19.14 -3.38
CA CYS A 68 31.46 18.17 -4.46
C CYS A 68 31.69 18.80 -5.85
N PRO A 69 32.65 18.27 -6.65
CA PRO A 69 32.86 18.68 -8.05
C PRO A 69 31.71 18.19 -8.95
N ASP A 70 31.40 18.98 -9.97
CA ASP A 70 30.17 18.88 -10.80
C ASP A 70 29.97 17.57 -11.57
N ASP A 71 30.98 16.72 -11.68
CA ASP A 71 30.96 15.52 -12.54
C ASP A 71 30.59 14.21 -11.83
N THR A 72 30.23 14.24 -10.54
CA THR A 72 29.84 13.02 -9.82
C THR A 72 28.31 12.79 -9.87
N PRO A 73 27.83 11.66 -10.44
CA PRO A 73 26.41 11.32 -10.40
C PRO A 73 26.01 10.97 -8.97
N LEU A 74 25.11 11.77 -8.38
CA LEU A 74 24.54 11.51 -7.06
C LEU A 74 23.34 10.57 -7.21
N THR A 75 23.50 9.32 -6.77
CA THR A 75 22.40 8.34 -6.78
C THR A 75 21.71 8.30 -5.43
N ILE A 76 20.47 8.79 -5.37
CA ILE A 76 19.65 8.76 -4.15
C ILE A 76 18.88 7.43 -4.13
N TYR A 77 19.12 6.63 -3.09
CA TYR A 77 18.43 5.35 -2.90
C TYR A 77 17.36 5.47 -1.81
N TYR A 78 16.19 4.89 -2.07
CA TYR A 78 15.18 4.70 -1.04
C TYR A 78 15.56 3.55 -0.12
N GLY A 79 15.27 3.69 1.18
CA GLY A 79 15.52 2.62 2.14
C GLY A 79 14.64 1.38 1.88
N TRP A 80 15.08 0.24 2.39
CA TRP A 80 14.41 -1.06 2.28
C TRP A 80 12.93 -1.02 2.66
N SER A 81 12.57 -0.28 3.72
CA SER A 81 11.18 -0.15 4.17
C SER A 81 10.25 0.44 3.11
N PHE A 82 10.74 1.40 2.33
CA PHE A 82 9.95 2.00 1.24
C PHE A 82 9.74 0.99 0.11
N MET A 83 10.80 0.27 -0.29
CA MET A 83 10.68 -0.77 -1.32
C MET A 83 9.65 -1.84 -0.93
N PHE A 84 9.68 -2.33 0.31
CA PHE A 84 8.70 -3.29 0.81
C PHE A 84 7.28 -2.73 0.84
N ALA A 85 7.10 -1.47 1.28
CA ALA A 85 5.78 -0.84 1.31
C ALA A 85 5.19 -0.72 -0.12
N THR A 86 5.99 -0.26 -1.08
CA THR A 86 5.56 -0.07 -2.47
C THR A 86 5.25 -1.40 -3.15
N ALA A 87 6.05 -2.44 -2.89
CA ALA A 87 5.79 -3.80 -3.39
C ALA A 87 4.58 -4.48 -2.71
N GLY A 88 4.32 -4.17 -1.44
CA GLY A 88 3.22 -4.75 -0.67
C GLY A 88 1.84 -4.23 -1.06
N ILE A 89 1.72 -2.96 -1.49
CA ILE A 89 0.45 -2.35 -1.91
C ILE A 89 -0.26 -3.13 -3.03
N PRO A 90 0.35 -3.44 -4.19
CA PRO A 90 -0.32 -4.18 -5.24
C PRO A 90 -0.70 -5.60 -4.78
N LEU A 91 0.12 -6.23 -3.93
CA LEU A 91 -0.18 -7.54 -3.38
C LEU A 91 -1.42 -7.52 -2.48
N VAL A 92 -1.55 -6.51 -1.61
CA VAL A 92 -2.73 -6.31 -0.75
C VAL A 92 -3.98 -6.00 -1.57
N LEU A 93 -3.85 -5.19 -2.63
CA LEU A 93 -4.97 -4.87 -3.52
C LEU A 93 -5.44 -6.08 -4.34
N LEU A 94 -4.51 -6.85 -4.91
CA LEU A 94 -4.81 -8.06 -5.68
C LEU A 94 -5.43 -9.14 -4.79
N SER A 95 -4.88 -9.36 -3.59
CA SER A 95 -5.47 -10.31 -2.64
C SER A 95 -6.86 -9.86 -2.18
N GLY A 96 -7.05 -8.59 -1.82
CA GLY A 96 -8.36 -8.04 -1.47
C GLY A 96 -9.39 -8.19 -2.59
N LEU A 97 -9.00 -7.92 -3.84
CA LEU A 97 -9.85 -8.07 -5.02
C LEU A 97 -10.23 -9.55 -5.26
N LEU A 98 -9.26 -10.47 -5.18
CA LEU A 98 -9.52 -11.90 -5.32
C LEU A 98 -10.52 -12.38 -4.27
N PHE A 99 -10.32 -12.05 -2.99
CA PHE A 99 -11.25 -12.46 -1.93
C PHE A 99 -12.64 -11.82 -2.08
N TYR A 100 -12.70 -10.57 -2.56
CA TYR A 100 -13.96 -9.90 -2.86
C TYR A 100 -14.73 -10.61 -3.99
N LEU A 101 -14.04 -10.94 -5.09
CA LEU A 101 -14.64 -11.63 -6.24
C LEU A 101 -15.08 -13.05 -5.90
N VAL A 102 -14.28 -13.79 -5.13
CA VAL A 102 -14.65 -15.13 -4.64
C VAL A 102 -15.88 -15.05 -3.74
N GLY A 103 -15.90 -14.12 -2.78
CA GLY A 103 -17.08 -13.91 -1.92
C GLY A 103 -18.32 -13.50 -2.72
N HIS A 104 -18.16 -12.69 -3.77
CA HIS A 104 -19.24 -12.32 -4.66
C HIS A 104 -19.76 -13.50 -5.51
N GLY A 105 -18.85 -14.34 -6.04
CA GLY A 105 -19.21 -15.51 -6.82
C GLY A 105 -20.01 -16.52 -6.01
N ILE A 106 -19.54 -16.86 -4.81
CA ILE A 106 -20.24 -17.81 -3.91
C ILE A 106 -21.60 -17.24 -3.50
N LEU A 107 -21.70 -15.95 -3.22
CA LEU A 107 -22.98 -15.33 -2.84
C LEU A 107 -24.00 -15.37 -3.98
N LYS A 108 -23.55 -15.21 -5.23
CA LYS A 108 -24.42 -15.25 -6.41
C LYS A 108 -24.98 -16.65 -6.68
N GLU A 109 -24.23 -17.71 -6.37
CA GLU A 109 -24.69 -19.11 -6.52
C GLU A 109 -25.69 -19.53 -5.42
N LEU A 110 -25.78 -18.76 -4.33
CA LEU A 110 -26.66 -19.04 -3.18
C LEU A 110 -28.04 -18.35 -3.27
N GLU A 111 -28.23 -17.45 -4.25
CA GLU A 111 -29.46 -16.68 -4.50
C GLU A 111 -30.21 -17.24 -5.72
#